data_AF-A0A1H9UHR2-F1
#
_entry.id   AF-A0A1H9UHR2-F1
#
_cell.length_a   1.000
_cell.length_b   1.000
_cell.length_c   1.000
_cell.angle_alpha   90.00
_cell.angle_beta   90.00
_cell.angle_gamma   90.00
#
_symmetry.space_group_name_H-M   'P 1'
#
loop_
_entity.id
_entity.type
_entity.pdbx_description
1 polymer ?
#
loop_
_entity_poly.entity_id
_entity_poly.type
_entity_poly.pdbx_seq_one_letter_code
_entity_poly.pdbx_strand_id
1 'polypeptide(L)'
;MSEPVLRPTPPLSPRLLALAPIVYVGTSTWFAAALVLFLLDTPSIWTWTALSGGGLGIIGALIMLWQQQARRRGSKAAQKLD
;
A
#
# COMPACT_ATOMS: atom_id res chain seq x y z
N MET A 1 31.05 -28.80 18.61
CA MET A 1 30.16 -27.63 18.52
C MET A 1 29.00 -28.03 17.64
N SER A 2 27.84 -28.34 18.22
CA SER A 2 26.66 -28.74 17.44
C SER A 2 25.97 -27.48 16.93
N GLU A 3 25.83 -27.33 15.60
CA GLU A 3 25.14 -26.20 14.98
C GLU A 3 23.65 -26.21 15.37
N PRO A 4 23.10 -25.08 15.84
CA PRO A 4 21.68 -25.01 16.16
C PRO A 4 20.87 -25.08 14.85
N VAL A 5 20.13 -26.17 14.67
CA VAL A 5 19.20 -26.34 13.55
C VAL A 5 18.09 -25.30 13.65
N LEU A 6 18.15 -24.27 12.81
CA LEU A 6 17.14 -23.22 12.73
C LEU A 6 15.85 -23.81 12.18
N ARG A 7 14.76 -23.72 12.95
CA ARG A 7 13.42 -24.10 12.47
C ARG A 7 12.96 -23.13 11.37
N PRO A 8 12.31 -23.61 10.31
CA PRO A 8 11.73 -22.75 9.29
C PRO A 8 10.74 -21.78 9.93
N THR A 9 10.84 -20.49 9.61
CA THR A 9 9.93 -19.47 10.10
C THR A 9 8.52 -19.73 9.55
N PRO A 10 7.49 -19.79 10.40
CA PRO A 10 6.11 -19.98 9.95
C PRO A 10 5.72 -18.88 8.95
N PRO A 11 4.96 -19.21 7.89
CA PRO A 11 4.50 -18.21 6.93
C PRO A 11 3.65 -17.15 7.63
N LEU A 12 3.99 -15.88 7.43
CA LEU A 12 3.30 -14.76 8.06
C LEU A 12 1.85 -14.70 7.56
N SER A 13 0.90 -14.56 8.49
CA SER A 13 -0.53 -14.62 8.12
C SER A 13 -0.89 -13.52 7.09
N PRO A 14 -1.67 -13.82 6.04
CA PRO A 14 -2.06 -12.83 5.03
C PRO A 14 -2.78 -11.62 5.60
N ARG A 15 -3.45 -11.82 6.75
CA ARG A 15 -4.21 -10.79 7.46
C ARG A 15 -3.31 -9.73 8.11
N LEU A 16 -2.10 -10.09 8.54
CA LEU A 16 -1.08 -9.15 9.04
C LEU A 16 -0.44 -8.33 7.90
N LEU A 17 -0.50 -8.83 6.66
CA LEU A 17 0.03 -8.16 5.47
C LEU A 17 -1.02 -7.35 4.70
N ALA A 18 -2.26 -7.31 5.20
CA ALA A 18 -3.36 -6.58 4.59
C ALA A 18 -3.25 -5.08 4.88
N LEU A 19 -2.18 -4.44 4.39
CA LEU A 19 -1.97 -3.00 4.47
C LEU A 19 -2.78 -2.24 3.40
N ALA A 20 -3.14 -2.93 2.31
CA ALA A 20 -3.88 -2.37 1.19
C ALA A 20 -5.20 -1.67 1.58
N PRO A 21 -6.07 -2.24 2.46
CA PRO A 21 -7.32 -1.59 2.85
C PRO A 21 -7.09 -0.23 3.52
N ILE A 22 -6.08 -0.13 4.40
CA ILE A 22 -5.74 1.12 5.11
C ILE A 22 -5.34 2.20 4.11
N VAL A 23 -4.53 1.85 3.11
CA VAL A 23 -4.10 2.80 2.09
C VAL A 23 -5.25 3.22 1.20
N TYR A 24 -6.12 2.30 0.78
CA TYR A 24 -7.30 2.69 0.01
C TYR A 24 -8.22 3.64 0.78
N VAL A 25 -8.46 3.37 2.07
CA VAL A 25 -9.29 4.24 2.93
C VAL A 25 -8.63 5.60 3.14
N GLY A 26 -7.33 5.65 3.40
CA GLY A 26 -6.59 6.90 3.56
C GLY A 26 -6.61 7.75 2.28
N THR A 27 -6.30 7.14 1.13
CA THR A 27 -6.29 7.83 -0.17
C THR A 27 -7.67 8.34 -0.56
N SER A 28 -8.72 7.54 -0.36
CA SER A 28 -10.11 7.97 -0.65
C SER A 28 -10.58 9.07 0.29
N THR A 29 -10.18 9.04 1.56
CA THR A 29 -10.46 10.13 2.53
C THR A 29 -9.81 11.44 2.10
N TRP A 30 -8.54 11.42 1.69
CA TRP A 30 -7.84 12.62 1.20
C TRP A 30 -8.46 13.17 -0.10
N PHE A 31 -8.85 12.28 -1.02
CA PHE A 31 -9.50 12.69 -2.26
C PHE A 31 -10.87 13.33 -2.00
N ALA A 32 -11.66 12.75 -1.08
CA ALA A 32 -12.94 13.32 -0.65
C ALA A 32 -12.75 14.69 0.01
N ALA A 33 -11.74 14.85 0.88
CA ALA A 33 -11.42 16.13 1.50
C ALA A 33 -11.02 17.19 0.46
N ALA A 34 -10.20 16.84 -0.54
CA ALA A 34 -9.84 17.75 -1.63
C ALA A 34 -11.06 18.18 -2.46
N LEU A 35 -11.97 17.25 -2.77
CA LEU A 35 -13.20 17.54 -3.51
C LEU A 35 -14.11 18.51 -2.74
N VAL A 36 -14.29 18.28 -1.44
CA VAL A 36 -15.10 19.13 -0.56
C VAL A 36 -14.49 20.54 -0.46
N LEU A 37 -13.18 20.65 -0.24
CA LEU A 37 -12.50 21.94 -0.14
C LEU A 37 -12.51 22.73 -1.45
N PHE A 38 -12.45 22.04 -2.59
CA PHE A 38 -12.60 22.66 -3.91
C PHE A 38 -14.02 23.21 -4.12
N LEU A 39 -15.05 22.45 -3.72
CA LEU A 39 -16.45 22.88 -3.83
C LEU A 39 -16.80 24.06 -2.91
N LEU A 40 -16.09 24.22 -1.78
CA LEU A 40 -16.34 25.26 -0.79
C LEU A 40 -15.57 26.56 -1.02
N ASP A 41 -14.80 26.68 -2.12
CA ASP A 41 -13.94 27.83 -2.44
C ASP A 41 -13.02 28.25 -1.26
N THR A 42 -12.53 27.24 -0.54
CA THR A 42 -11.72 27.40 0.68
C THR A 42 -10.31 27.94 0.36
N PRO A 43 -9.60 28.58 1.30
CA PRO A 43 -8.29 29.17 1.03
C PRO A 43 -7.31 28.18 0.41
N SER A 44 -6.61 28.63 -0.63
CA SER A 44 -5.71 27.84 -1.49
C SER A 44 -4.78 26.88 -0.73
N ILE A 45 -4.27 27.26 0.45
CA ILE A 45 -3.39 26.41 1.27
C ILE A 45 -4.03 25.07 1.67
N TRP A 46 -5.32 25.07 2.03
CA TRP A 46 -6.04 23.85 2.44
C TRP A 46 -6.29 22.94 1.25
N THR A 47 -6.66 23.53 0.11
CA THR A 47 -6.86 22.83 -1.16
C THR A 47 -5.57 22.18 -1.64
N TRP A 48 -4.44 22.90 -1.62
CA TRP A 48 -3.12 22.35 -1.96
C TRP A 48 -2.68 21.26 -0.98
N THR A 49 -2.93 21.43 0.32
CA THR A 49 -2.61 20.39 1.32
C THR A 49 -3.39 19.10 1.06
N ALA A 50 -4.69 19.21 0.77
CA ALA A 50 -5.53 18.06 0.46
C ALA A 50 -5.14 17.40 -0.87
N LEU A 51 -4.79 18.19 -1.89
CA LEU A 51 -4.23 17.71 -3.16
C LEU A 51 -2.91 16.95 -2.96
N SER A 52 -1.99 17.48 -2.15
CA SER A 52 -0.73 16.80 -1.82
C SER A 52 -0.97 15.49 -1.06
N GLY A 53 -1.90 15.47 -0.11
CA GLY A 53 -2.32 14.26 0.60
C GLY A 53 -2.92 13.21 -0.34
N GLY A 54 -3.78 13.63 -1.27
CA GLY A 54 -4.35 12.77 -2.32
C GLY A 54 -3.27 12.21 -3.25
N GLY A 55 -2.34 13.05 -3.70
CA GLY A 55 -1.21 12.66 -4.54
C GLY A 55 -0.29 11.64 -3.85
N LEU A 56 0.06 11.87 -2.58
CA LEU A 56 0.81 10.93 -1.75
C LEU A 56 0.07 9.59 -1.61
N GLY A 57 -1.25 9.63 -1.42
CA GLY A 57 -2.09 8.43 -1.36
C GLY A 57 -2.10 7.62 -2.67
N ILE A 58 -2.14 8.29 -3.83
CA ILE A 58 -2.05 7.65 -5.14
C ILE A 58 -0.68 6.98 -5.32
N ILE A 59 0.41 7.68 -4.98
CA ILE A 59 1.77 7.13 -5.07
C ILE A 59 1.90 5.89 -4.17
N GLY A 60 1.42 5.95 -2.93
CA GLY A 60 1.41 4.82 -2.01
C GLY A 60 0.64 3.61 -2.56
N ALA A 61 -0.54 3.84 -3.14
CA ALA A 61 -1.35 2.78 -3.75
C ALA A 61 -0.66 2.14 -4.98
N LEU A 62 -0.05 2.94 -5.85
CA LEU A 62 0.71 2.46 -7.00
C LEU A 62 1.88 1.56 -6.58
N ILE A 63 2.63 1.95 -5.55
CA ILE A 63 3.71 1.14 -5.00
C ILE A 63 3.17 -0.19 -4.49
N MET A 64 2.06 -0.20 -3.75
CA MET A 64 1.46 -1.46 -3.24
C MET A 64 0.99 -2.39 -4.34
N LEU A 65 0.38 -1.85 -5.40
CA LEU A 65 0.00 -2.63 -6.58
C LEU A 65 1.22 -3.23 -7.27
N TRP A 66 2.30 -2.44 -7.40
CA TRP A 66 3.56 -2.92 -7.96
C TRP A 66 4.18 -4.03 -7.09
N GLN A 67 4.15 -3.89 -5.76
CA GLN A 67 4.60 -4.90 -4.81
C GLN A 67 3.78 -6.20 -4.92
N GLN A 68 2.45 -6.11 -5.08
CA GLN A 68 1.59 -7.29 -5.30
C GLN A 68 1.89 -7.99 -6.62
N GLN A 69 2.11 -7.23 -7.69
CA GLN A 69 2.49 -7.79 -8.99
C GLN A 69 3.87 -8.45 -8.95
N ALA A 70 4.85 -7.85 -8.26
CA ALA A 70 6.17 -8.42 -8.05
C ALA A 70 6.10 -9.74 -7.26
N ARG A 71 5.30 -9.80 -6.18
CA ARG A 71 5.03 -11.03 -5.43
C ARG A 71 4.44 -12.14 -6.30
N ARG A 72 3.46 -11.82 -7.16
CA ARG A 72 2.88 -12.80 -8.09
C ARG A 72 3.86 -13.27 -9.16
N ARG A 73 4.77 -12.40 -9.62
CA ARG A 73 5.83 -12.77 -10.57
C ARG A 73 6.88 -13.70 -9.93
N GLY A 74 7.28 -13.45 -8.69
CA GLY A 74 8.19 -14.33 -7.94
C GLY A 74 7.61 -15.73 -7.69
N SER A 75 6.29 -15.82 -7.45
CA SER A 75 5.59 -17.11 -7.27
C SER A 75 5.65 -18.02 -8.50
N LYS A 76 5.74 -17.47 -9.72
CA LYS A 76 5.83 -18.30 -10.95
C LYS A 76 7.21 -18.90 -11.19
N ALA A 77 8.27 -18.32 -10.63
CA ALA A 77 9.63 -18.85 -10.77
C ALA A 77 9.87 -20.08 -9.88
N ALA A 78 9.26 -20.12 -8.69
CA ALA A 78 9.37 -21.25 -7.76
C ALA A 78 8.66 -22.52 -8.28
N GLN A 79 7.67 -22.37 -9.16
CA GLN A 79 6.87 -23.49 -9.68
C GLN A 79 7.49 -24.18 -10.90
N LYS A 80 8.69 -23.74 -11.35
CA LYS A 80 9.38 -24.27 -12.54
C LYS A 80 10.60 -25.13 -12.19
N LEU A 81 10.72 -25.53 -10.94
CA LEU A 81 11.75 -26.41 -10.41
C LEU A 81 11.08 -27.71 -9.92
N ASP A 82 10.34 -28.36 -10.82
CA ASP A 82 9.89 -29.75 -10.72
C ASP A 82 10.16 -30.43 -12.08
#